data_AF-A0A8H7RDR1-F1
#
_entry.id   AF-A0A8H7RDR1-F1
#
_cell.length_a   1.000
_cell.length_b   1.000
_cell.length_c   1.000
_cell.angle_alpha   90.00
_cell.angle_beta   90.00
_cell.angle_gamma   90.00
#
_symmetry.space_group_name_H-M   'P 1'
#
loop_
_entity.id
_entity.type
_entity.pdbx_description
1 polymer ?
#
loop_
_entity_poly.entity_id
_entity_poly.type
_entity_poly.pdbx_seq_one_letter_code
_entity_poly.pdbx_strand_id
1 'polypeptide(L)'
;MITLFVHSFSFISYFIFSFSTWFREMRTTLILVIFSLMISIVYAGPGTHQYKEPHSNYGDEKKHKQHIQEHMKAMSKDDEENVPELSEQDMIYYLFVIHDTNGDGYLDGHELRAAFTDFDEDEQQGEDQDITLQEVTDMVDHVLLEDDKNGDGLISWSEYLESQLYHDN
;
A
#
# COMPACT_ATOMS: atom_id res chain seq x y z
N MET A 1 12.47 -26.36 -69.00
CA MET A 1 12.56 -25.00 -68.41
C MET A 1 11.33 -24.64 -67.58
N ILE A 2 10.10 -24.97 -68.03
CA ILE A 2 8.83 -24.64 -67.33
C ILE A 2 8.65 -25.43 -66.01
N THR A 3 9.04 -26.70 -65.95
CA THR A 3 8.88 -27.56 -64.75
C THR A 3 9.71 -27.13 -63.54
N LEU A 4 10.91 -26.60 -63.76
CA LEU A 4 11.76 -26.06 -62.69
C LEU A 4 11.15 -24.80 -62.06
N PHE A 5 10.50 -23.95 -62.86
CA PHE A 5 9.88 -22.71 -62.41
C PHE A 5 8.63 -22.96 -61.53
N VAL A 6 7.82 -23.98 -61.87
CA VAL A 6 6.64 -24.37 -61.07
C VAL A 6 7.03 -24.99 -59.73
N HIS A 7 8.09 -25.80 -59.69
CA HIS A 7 8.61 -26.36 -58.43
C HIS A 7 9.14 -25.28 -57.48
N SER A 8 9.87 -24.29 -58.02
CA SER A 8 10.38 -23.17 -57.22
C SER A 8 9.27 -22.29 -56.65
N PHE A 9 8.19 -22.05 -57.40
CA PHE A 9 7.06 -21.24 -56.94
C PHE A 9 6.25 -21.93 -55.81
N SER A 10 6.01 -23.24 -55.94
CA SER A 10 5.34 -24.03 -54.90
C SER A 10 6.16 -24.10 -53.60
N PHE A 11 7.48 -24.19 -53.70
CA PHE A 11 8.38 -24.21 -52.53
C PHE A 11 8.34 -22.88 -51.74
N ILE A 12 8.35 -21.74 -52.44
CA ILE A 12 8.30 -20.41 -51.83
C ILE A 12 6.94 -20.19 -51.13
N SER A 13 5.83 -20.59 -51.76
CA SER A 13 4.51 -20.48 -51.15
C SER A 13 4.37 -21.35 -49.89
N TYR A 14 4.92 -22.56 -49.90
CA TYR A 14 4.90 -23.45 -48.73
C TYR A 14 5.77 -22.90 -47.59
N PHE A 15 6.93 -22.33 -47.92
CA PHE A 15 7.81 -21.70 -46.95
C PHE A 15 7.16 -20.47 -46.29
N ILE A 16 6.52 -19.58 -47.05
CA ILE A 16 5.83 -18.40 -46.51
C ILE A 16 4.64 -18.82 -45.64
N PHE A 17 3.85 -19.80 -46.08
CA PHE A 17 2.73 -20.31 -45.29
C PHE A 17 3.23 -20.94 -43.98
N SER A 18 4.23 -21.83 -44.05
CA SER A 18 4.83 -22.46 -42.87
C SER A 18 5.51 -21.47 -41.93
N PHE A 19 6.12 -20.41 -42.45
CA PHE A 19 6.72 -19.35 -41.64
C PHE A 19 5.66 -18.49 -40.96
N SER A 20 4.56 -18.19 -41.65
CA SER A 20 3.43 -17.44 -41.07
C SER A 20 2.69 -18.21 -39.98
N THR A 21 2.51 -19.52 -40.15
CA THR A 21 1.90 -20.40 -39.14
C THR A 21 2.84 -20.56 -37.95
N TRP A 22 4.13 -20.79 -38.21
CA TRP A 22 5.15 -20.85 -37.15
C TRP A 22 5.22 -19.55 -36.34
N PHE A 23 5.18 -18.39 -36.99
CA PHE A 23 5.16 -17.09 -36.32
C PHE A 23 3.88 -16.88 -35.49
N ARG A 24 2.73 -17.40 -35.95
CA ARG A 24 1.47 -17.37 -35.21
C ARG A 24 1.52 -18.25 -33.95
N GLU A 25 2.06 -19.46 -34.04
CA GLU A 25 2.25 -20.37 -32.90
C GLU A 25 3.28 -19.82 -31.89
N MET A 26 4.33 -19.14 -32.37
CA MET A 26 5.31 -18.50 -31.48
C MET A 26 4.71 -17.33 -30.70
N ARG A 27 3.78 -16.58 -31.31
CA ARG A 27 3.06 -15.49 -30.60
C ARG A 27 2.09 -16.02 -29.56
N THR A 28 1.33 -17.08 -29.85
CA THR A 28 0.37 -17.66 -28.90
C THR A 28 1.10 -18.26 -27.70
N THR A 29 2.20 -18.98 -27.93
CA THR A 29 3.04 -19.52 -26.86
C THR A 29 3.67 -18.44 -25.99
N LEU A 30 4.18 -17.35 -26.57
CA LEU A 30 4.70 -16.20 -25.80
C LEU A 30 3.61 -15.55 -24.93
N ILE A 31 2.40 -15.36 -25.46
CA ILE A 31 1.27 -14.81 -24.69
C ILE A 31 0.91 -15.73 -23.51
N LEU A 32 0.87 -17.04 -23.73
CA LEU A 32 0.57 -18.01 -22.67
C LEU A 32 1.65 -18.06 -21.59
N VAL A 33 2.93 -17.92 -21.95
CA VAL A 33 4.03 -17.84 -20.98
C VAL A 33 3.93 -16.56 -20.15
N ILE A 34 3.67 -15.41 -20.77
CA ILE A 34 3.49 -14.14 -20.05
C ILE A 34 2.29 -14.22 -19.11
N PHE A 35 1.16 -14.76 -19.58
CA PHE A 35 -0.04 -14.93 -18.77
C PHE A 35 0.20 -15.89 -17.59
N SER A 36 0.90 -17.01 -17.81
CA SER A 36 1.31 -17.93 -16.75
C SER A 36 2.23 -17.27 -15.71
N LEU A 37 3.12 -16.38 -16.14
CA LEU A 37 4.06 -15.70 -15.26
C LEU A 37 3.38 -14.60 -14.44
N MET A 38 2.41 -13.89 -15.03
CA MET A 38 1.54 -12.96 -14.31
C MET A 38 0.70 -13.65 -13.24
N ILE A 39 0.17 -14.85 -13.52
CA ILE A 39 -0.57 -15.64 -12.53
C ILE A 39 0.31 -15.98 -11.31
N SER A 40 1.58 -16.35 -11.51
CA SER A 40 2.49 -16.66 -10.40
C SER A 40 2.75 -15.45 -9.49
N ILE A 41 2.80 -14.23 -10.04
CA ILE A 41 2.98 -13.01 -9.24
C ILE A 41 1.72 -12.70 -8.42
N VAL A 42 0.54 -12.92 -8.98
CA VAL A 42 -0.74 -12.73 -8.27
C VAL A 42 -0.93 -13.71 -7.11
N TYR A 43 -0.37 -14.93 -7.19
CA TYR A 43 -0.43 -15.92 -6.11
C TYR A 43 0.62 -15.72 -5.00
N ALA A 44 1.64 -14.90 -5.22
CA ALA A 44 2.51 -14.42 -4.15
C ALA A 44 1.79 -13.31 -3.38
N GLY A 45 0.68 -13.68 -2.73
CA GLY A 45 -0.19 -12.76 -2.00
C GLY A 45 0.53 -12.06 -0.83
N PRO A 46 -0.07 -10.97 -0.31
CA PRO A 46 0.49 -10.17 0.77
C PRO A 46 0.80 -11.04 2.00
N GLY A 47 1.82 -10.63 2.76
CA GLY A 47 2.35 -11.39 3.91
C GLY A 47 1.24 -11.84 4.86
N THR A 48 1.30 -13.10 5.29
CA THR A 48 0.30 -13.66 6.21
C THR A 48 0.64 -13.29 7.65
N HIS A 49 0.61 -12.01 7.99
CA HIS A 49 0.61 -11.57 9.39
C HIS A 49 -0.85 -11.48 9.85
N GLN A 50 -1.28 -12.48 10.62
CA GLN A 50 -2.57 -12.45 11.30
C GLN A 50 -2.37 -11.80 12.67
N TYR A 51 -2.76 -10.54 12.81
CA TYR A 51 -2.97 -9.94 14.11
C TYR A 51 -4.23 -10.55 14.72
N LYS A 52 -4.09 -11.18 15.90
CA LYS A 52 -5.16 -12.00 16.53
C LYS A 52 -6.00 -11.24 17.54
N GLU A 53 -5.69 -9.97 17.79
CA GLU A 53 -6.36 -9.11 18.76
C GLU A 53 -7.18 -8.06 17.99
N PRO A 54 -8.35 -7.63 18.47
CA PRO A 54 -9.01 -6.44 17.96
C PRO A 54 -8.12 -5.24 18.24
N HIS A 55 -7.33 -4.83 17.26
CA HIS A 55 -6.47 -3.66 17.33
C HIS A 55 -7.05 -2.55 16.43
N SER A 56 -6.87 -1.30 16.83
CA SER A 56 -7.04 -0.18 15.90
C SER A 56 -5.88 -0.18 14.91
N ASN A 57 -6.17 -0.03 13.62
CA ASN A 57 -5.16 0.04 12.55
C ASN A 57 -4.17 1.22 12.71
N TYR A 58 -4.50 2.18 13.57
CA TYR A 58 -3.71 3.39 13.76
C TYR A 58 -3.21 3.57 15.19
N GLY A 59 -3.40 2.59 16.08
CA GLY A 59 -2.98 2.65 17.48
C GLY A 59 -4.10 3.04 18.46
N ASP A 60 -3.76 3.11 19.75
CA ASP A 60 -4.71 3.33 20.87
C ASP A 60 -5.03 4.83 21.05
N GLU A 61 -6.30 5.15 21.24
CA GLU A 61 -6.84 6.51 21.45
C GLU A 61 -6.11 7.27 22.58
N LYS A 62 -5.74 6.58 23.66
CA LYS A 62 -4.98 7.20 24.76
C LYS A 62 -3.59 7.66 24.32
N LYS A 63 -2.95 6.87 23.47
CA LYS A 63 -1.63 7.19 22.91
C LYS A 63 -1.75 8.36 21.94
N HIS A 64 -2.79 8.38 21.11
CA HIS A 64 -3.07 9.51 20.21
C HIS A 64 -3.21 10.83 20.97
N LYS A 65 -3.98 10.84 22.06
CA LYS A 65 -4.17 12.05 22.86
C LYS A 65 -2.86 12.58 23.44
N GLN A 66 -1.98 11.70 23.93
CA GLN A 66 -0.67 12.10 24.46
C GLN A 66 0.21 12.66 23.35
N HIS A 67 0.30 11.95 22.22
CA HIS A 67 1.10 12.37 21.06
C HIS A 67 0.67 13.74 20.53
N ILE A 68 -0.64 13.97 20.38
CA ILE A 68 -1.18 15.28 19.94
C ILE A 68 -0.75 16.39 20.90
N GLN A 69 -0.87 16.16 22.21
CA GLN A 69 -0.52 17.16 23.22
C GLN A 69 0.97 17.49 23.16
N GLU A 70 1.84 16.50 22.96
CA GLU A 70 3.29 16.67 22.85
C GLU A 70 3.68 17.39 21.56
N HIS A 71 3.11 16.99 20.41
CA HIS A 71 3.34 17.64 19.12
C HIS A 71 2.85 19.10 19.12
N MET A 72 1.66 19.37 19.68
CA MET A 72 1.16 20.74 19.86
C MET A 72 2.08 21.56 20.77
N LYS A 73 2.55 20.98 21.88
CA LYS A 73 3.48 21.63 22.82
C LYS A 73 4.83 21.94 22.15
N ALA A 74 5.35 21.04 21.32
CA ALA A 74 6.59 21.24 20.58
C ALA A 74 6.49 22.39 19.55
N MET A 75 5.31 22.59 18.96
CA MET A 75 5.05 23.68 18.01
C MET A 75 4.77 25.03 18.67
N SER A 76 4.13 25.06 19.84
CA SER A 76 3.86 26.30 20.58
C SER A 76 5.09 26.75 21.36
N LYS A 77 5.96 27.52 20.70
CA LYS A 77 7.24 27.99 21.25
C LYS A 77 7.20 28.83 22.54
N ASP A 78 6.05 29.27 23.05
CA ASP A 78 6.02 30.24 24.17
C ASP A 78 4.85 30.12 25.19
N ASP A 79 3.86 29.22 25.04
CA ASP A 79 2.71 29.16 25.94
C ASP A 79 2.40 27.73 26.42
N GLU A 80 2.99 27.36 27.55
CA GLU A 80 2.89 26.03 28.17
C GLU A 80 1.49 25.69 28.75
N GLU A 81 0.56 26.66 28.75
CA GLU A 81 -0.66 26.63 29.57
C GLU A 81 -1.98 26.55 28.76
N ASN A 82 -1.95 26.56 27.42
CA ASN A 82 -3.19 26.56 26.61
C ASN A 82 -3.14 25.55 25.45
N VAL A 83 -3.01 24.25 25.74
CA VAL A 83 -3.43 23.23 24.78
C VAL A 83 -4.97 23.23 24.79
N PRO A 84 -5.64 23.61 23.69
CA PRO A 84 -7.10 23.60 23.65
C PRO A 84 -7.61 22.21 23.95
N GLU A 85 -8.68 22.10 24.73
CA GLU A 85 -9.40 20.84 24.86
C GLU A 85 -10.07 20.55 23.51
N LEU A 86 -9.45 19.67 22.72
CA LEU A 86 -9.94 19.24 21.41
C LEU A 86 -11.02 18.17 21.60
N SER A 87 -12.04 18.18 20.74
CA SER A 87 -12.98 17.07 20.66
C SER A 87 -12.29 15.83 20.08
N GLU A 88 -12.83 14.64 20.33
CA GLU A 88 -12.32 13.38 19.75
C GLU A 88 -12.24 13.45 18.23
N GLN A 89 -13.25 14.04 17.59
CA GLN A 89 -13.29 14.24 16.14
C GLN A 89 -12.19 15.19 15.66
N ASP A 90 -11.92 16.27 16.41
CA ASP A 90 -10.83 17.20 16.07
C ASP A 90 -9.45 16.53 16.24
N MET A 91 -9.31 15.65 17.23
CA MET A 91 -8.08 14.87 17.44
C MET A 91 -7.83 13.88 16.28
N ILE A 92 -8.85 13.14 15.87
CA ILE A 92 -8.78 12.21 14.73
C ILE A 92 -8.42 12.96 13.45
N TYR A 93 -9.09 14.10 13.20
CA TYR A 93 -8.78 14.94 12.03
C TYR A 93 -7.35 15.49 12.09
N TYR A 94 -6.90 15.93 13.25
CA TYR A 94 -5.55 16.42 13.43
C TYR A 94 -4.50 15.33 13.15
N LEU A 95 -4.70 14.10 13.64
CA LEU A 95 -3.82 12.97 13.36
C LEU A 95 -3.65 12.71 11.86
N PHE A 96 -4.75 12.80 11.11
CA PHE A 96 -4.73 12.66 9.67
C PHE A 96 -3.88 13.77 9.02
N VAL A 97 -4.14 15.03 9.38
CA VAL A 97 -3.50 16.20 8.76
C VAL A 97 -2.00 16.29 9.07
N ILE A 98 -1.54 15.91 10.27
CA ILE A 98 -0.11 16.01 10.59
C ILE A 98 0.75 15.00 9.82
N HIS A 99 0.16 13.89 9.37
CA HIS A 99 0.85 12.85 8.62
C HIS A 99 0.71 12.99 7.10
N ASP A 100 -0.31 13.71 6.61
CA ASP A 100 -0.41 14.18 5.22
C ASP A 100 0.66 15.25 4.95
N THR A 101 1.86 14.79 4.63
CA THR A 101 3.05 15.64 4.53
C THR A 101 3.02 16.48 3.26
N ASN A 102 2.36 15.97 2.22
CA ASN A 102 2.30 16.61 0.92
C ASN A 102 1.05 17.51 0.75
N GLY A 103 0.03 17.34 1.61
CA GLY A 103 -1.17 18.16 1.68
C GLY A 103 -2.21 17.86 0.59
N ASP A 104 -2.18 16.67 0.01
CA ASP A 104 -3.12 16.26 -1.04
C ASP A 104 -4.46 15.72 -0.50
N GLY A 105 -4.55 15.54 0.83
CA GLY A 105 -5.74 15.04 1.51
C GLY A 105 -5.86 13.52 1.52
N TYR A 106 -4.76 12.81 1.29
CA TYR A 106 -4.64 11.36 1.34
C TYR A 106 -3.43 10.96 2.20
N LEU A 107 -3.44 9.72 2.69
CA LEU A 107 -2.26 9.10 3.28
C LEU A 107 -1.76 8.00 2.37
N ASP A 108 -0.55 8.15 1.85
CA ASP A 108 0.14 7.11 1.09
C ASP A 108 0.94 6.17 2.00
N GLY A 109 1.43 5.04 1.46
CA GLY A 109 2.19 4.07 2.26
C GLY A 109 3.50 4.60 2.87
N HIS A 110 4.11 5.65 2.32
CA HIS A 110 5.27 6.31 2.92
C HIS A 110 4.87 7.18 4.11
N GLU A 111 3.75 7.89 4.00
CA GLU A 111 3.18 8.70 5.08
C GLU A 111 2.69 7.81 6.23
N LEU A 112 2.01 6.70 5.93
CA LEU A 112 1.64 5.69 6.93
C LEU A 112 2.87 5.09 7.62
N ARG A 113 3.91 4.76 6.86
CA ARG A 113 5.17 4.26 7.45
C ARG A 113 5.79 5.26 8.39
N ALA A 114 5.85 6.53 7.98
CA ALA A 114 6.40 7.60 8.80
C ALA A 114 5.58 7.77 10.08
N ALA A 115 4.25 7.73 9.98
CA ALA A 115 3.35 7.81 11.12
C ALA A 115 3.61 6.70 12.14
N PHE A 116 3.70 5.44 11.72
CA PHE A 116 3.96 4.32 12.63
C PHE A 116 5.31 4.43 13.33
N THR A 117 6.35 4.90 12.63
CA THR A 117 7.66 5.11 13.26
C THR A 117 7.68 6.29 14.22
N ASP A 118 6.86 7.33 14.00
CA ASP A 118 6.76 8.50 14.88
C ASP A 118 6.19 8.10 16.25
N PHE A 119 5.15 7.26 16.26
CA PHE A 119 4.53 6.76 17.51
C PHE A 119 5.46 5.88 18.36
N ASP A 120 6.47 5.25 17.77
CA ASP A 120 7.40 4.35 18.46
C ASP A 120 8.65 5.08 19.00
N GLU A 121 9.02 6.24 18.44
CA GLU A 121 10.16 7.04 18.94
C GLU A 121 9.92 7.61 20.35
N ASP A 122 8.66 7.85 20.73
CA ASP A 122 8.28 8.36 22.07
C ASP A 122 8.34 7.27 23.18
N GLU A 123 8.39 5.98 22.82
CA GLU A 123 8.49 4.86 23.79
C GLU A 123 9.93 4.59 24.29
N GLN A 124 10.93 5.32 23.79
CA GLN A 124 12.36 5.11 24.10
C GLN A 124 12.79 5.40 25.56
N GLN A 125 11.86 5.48 26.53
CA GLN A 125 12.18 5.56 27.96
C GLN A 125 12.12 4.20 28.69
N GLY A 126 11.82 3.06 28.04
CA GLY A 126 11.93 1.75 28.70
C GLY A 126 11.88 0.52 27.81
N GLU A 127 13.01 -0.22 27.75
CA GLU A 127 13.21 -1.59 27.22
C GLU A 127 12.81 -1.90 25.76
N ASP A 128 13.82 -1.83 24.86
CA ASP A 128 14.17 -2.83 23.83
C ASP A 128 13.04 -3.46 22.98
N GLN A 129 12.19 -2.66 22.34
CA GLN A 129 11.46 -3.11 21.14
C GLN A 129 11.59 -2.08 20.01
N ASP A 130 12.76 -2.03 19.38
CA ASP A 130 12.88 -1.42 18.06
C ASP A 130 11.97 -2.20 17.11
N ILE A 131 10.84 -1.61 16.73
CA ILE A 131 10.04 -2.07 15.59
C ILE A 131 10.93 -2.19 14.36
N THR A 132 10.95 -3.38 13.77
CA THR A 132 11.73 -3.63 12.58
C THR A 132 11.04 -3.00 11.36
N LEU A 133 11.84 -2.62 10.35
CA LEU A 133 11.29 -2.14 9.08
C LEU A 133 10.29 -3.13 8.46
N GLN A 134 10.49 -4.44 8.68
CA GLN A 134 9.56 -5.46 8.20
C GLN A 134 8.21 -5.36 8.90
N GLU A 135 8.20 -5.23 10.23
CA GLU A 135 6.96 -5.08 11.00
C GLU A 135 6.21 -3.82 10.60
N VAL A 136 6.90 -2.69 10.41
CA VAL A 136 6.24 -1.45 9.92
C VAL A 136 5.68 -1.64 8.51
N THR A 137 6.40 -2.36 7.64
CA THR A 137 5.90 -2.68 6.29
C THR A 137 4.64 -3.55 6.38
N ASP A 138 4.62 -4.55 7.27
CA ASP A 138 3.47 -5.41 7.47
C ASP A 138 2.27 -4.63 8.05
N MET A 139 2.51 -3.65 8.92
CA MET A 139 1.46 -2.73 9.42
C MET A 139 0.87 -1.87 8.29
N VAL A 140 1.71 -1.28 7.45
CA VAL A 140 1.25 -0.48 6.29
C VAL A 140 0.43 -1.35 5.34
N ASP A 141 0.93 -2.54 5.00
CA ASP A 141 0.23 -3.49 4.14
C ASP A 141 -1.13 -3.88 4.75
N HIS A 142 -1.20 -4.04 6.07
CA HIS A 142 -2.44 -4.36 6.76
C HIS A 142 -3.46 -3.23 6.68
N VAL A 143 -3.04 -1.98 6.94
CA VAL A 143 -3.92 -0.81 6.83
C VAL A 143 -4.43 -0.64 5.41
N LEU A 144 -3.57 -0.73 4.41
CA LEU A 144 -4.00 -0.64 3.01
C LEU A 144 -4.92 -1.80 2.63
N LEU A 145 -4.70 -3.01 3.15
CA LEU A 145 -5.58 -4.15 2.87
C LEU A 145 -6.99 -3.96 3.45
N GLU A 146 -7.10 -3.37 4.64
CA GLU A 146 -8.37 -3.25 5.34
C GLU A 146 -9.12 -1.96 4.98
N ASP A 147 -8.43 -0.84 4.86
CA ASP A 147 -9.04 0.50 4.85
C ASP A 147 -9.08 1.13 3.45
N ASP A 148 -8.19 0.77 2.53
CA ASP A 148 -8.27 1.19 1.12
C ASP A 148 -9.38 0.42 0.40
N LYS A 149 -10.62 0.93 0.50
CA LYS A 149 -11.82 0.28 -0.05
C LYS A 149 -11.85 0.35 -1.57
N ASN A 150 -11.21 1.37 -2.14
CA ASN A 150 -11.29 1.67 -3.55
C ASN A 150 -10.11 1.09 -4.36
N GLY A 151 -9.02 0.72 -3.68
CA GLY A 151 -7.86 0.04 -4.23
C GLY A 151 -6.89 0.95 -4.99
N ASP A 152 -6.87 2.25 -4.68
CA ASP A 152 -5.97 3.22 -5.31
C ASP A 152 -4.60 3.34 -4.61
N GLY A 153 -4.41 2.64 -3.49
CA GLY A 153 -3.20 2.65 -2.69
C GLY A 153 -3.07 3.88 -1.80
N LEU A 154 -4.16 4.64 -1.62
CA LEU A 154 -4.22 5.85 -0.81
C LEU A 154 -5.36 5.72 0.20
N ILE A 155 -5.15 6.23 1.42
CA ILE A 155 -6.22 6.31 2.41
C ILE A 155 -6.82 7.71 2.38
N SER A 156 -8.07 7.82 1.92
CA SER A 156 -8.82 9.07 2.01
C SER A 156 -9.30 9.36 3.44
N TRP A 157 -9.60 10.64 3.73
CA TRP A 157 -10.24 11.02 5.01
C TRP A 157 -11.49 10.19 5.33
N SER A 158 -12.31 9.87 4.32
CA SER A 158 -13.51 9.06 4.52
C SER A 158 -13.20 7.63 4.94
N GLU A 159 -12.20 7.00 4.30
CA GLU A 159 -11.78 5.63 4.61
C GLU A 159 -11.13 5.57 5.99
N TYR A 160 -10.28 6.56 6.30
CA TYR A 160 -9.67 6.72 7.62
C TYR A 160 -10.73 6.87 8.73
N LEU A 161 -11.70 7.77 8.55
CA LEU A 161 -12.75 8.00 9.54
C LEU A 161 -13.64 6.77 9.72
N GLU A 162 -13.95 6.05 8.65
CA GLU A 162 -14.72 4.81 8.73
C GLU A 162 -14.00 3.78 9.60
N SER A 163 -12.69 3.60 9.39
CA SER A 163 -11.83 2.71 10.20
C SER A 163 -11.85 3.08 11.69
N GLN A 164 -11.74 4.37 12.02
CA GLN A 164 -11.78 4.83 13.41
C GLN A 164 -13.15 4.56 14.07
N LEU A 165 -14.25 4.77 13.35
CA LEU A 165 -15.61 4.55 13.89
C LEU A 165 -15.96 3.06 14.10
N TYR A 166 -15.29 2.15 13.40
CA TYR A 166 -15.54 0.72 13.54
C TYR A 166 -15.06 0.15 14.88
N HIS A 167 -14.08 0.79 15.53
CA HIS A 167 -13.50 0.30 16.78
C HIS A 167 -14.24 0.76 18.05
N ASP A 168 -15.20 1.69 17.94
CA ASP A 168 -15.99 2.22 19.06
C ASP A 168 -17.25 1.40 19.44
N ASN A 169 -17.55 0.29 18.75
CA ASN A 169 -18.71 -0.59 19.01
C ASN A 169 -18.33 -1.97 19.55
#